data_AF-A0A534BNM2-F1
#
_entry.id   AF-A0A534BNM2-F1
#
_cell.length_a   1.000
_cell.length_b   1.000
_cell.length_c   1.000
_cell.angle_alpha   90.00
_cell.angle_beta   90.00
_cell.angle_gamma   90.00
#
_symmetry.space_group_name_H-M   'P 1'
#
loop_
_entity.id
_entity.type
_entity.pdbx_description
1 polymer ?
#
loop_
_entity_poly.entity_id
_entity_poly.type
_entity_poly.pdbx_seq_one_letter_code
_entity_poly.pdbx_strand_id
1 'polypeptide(L)'
;RDAIAAHLPLSPALFPDGELTDRGLPFRIAETIREKLTLELNQEVPYGIAVEVERLTVEEHQLMVDAAIWVDREGQKPIVIGARGERLKRVGRSARLALNGILKRRLHLNLWVKVRENWADNARALRELGLE
;
A
#
# COMPACT_ATOMS: atom_id res chain seq x y z
N ARG A 1 -7.94 -26.67 8.96
CA ARG A 1 -6.55 -26.48 8.46
C ARG A 1 -6.09 -27.70 7.66
N ASP A 2 -6.56 -28.91 7.99
CA ASP A 2 -6.05 -30.17 7.40
C ASP A 2 -6.60 -30.53 6.01
N ALA A 3 -7.75 -29.97 5.61
CA ALA A 3 -8.39 -30.31 4.34
C ALA A 3 -7.56 -29.90 3.10
N ILE A 4 -6.81 -28.80 3.17
CA ILE A 4 -5.99 -28.30 2.05
C ILE A 4 -4.64 -29.04 2.01
N ALA A 5 -4.08 -29.38 3.18
CA ALA A 5 -2.77 -30.03 3.29
C ALA A 5 -2.73 -31.39 2.58
N ALA A 6 -3.84 -32.15 2.60
CA ALA A 6 -3.95 -33.44 1.95
C ALA A 6 -3.95 -33.38 0.40
N HIS A 7 -4.13 -32.19 -0.18
CA HIS A 7 -4.15 -31.97 -1.63
C HIS A 7 -2.93 -31.22 -2.16
N LEU A 8 -2.00 -30.81 -1.29
CA LEU A 8 -0.77 -30.16 -1.73
C LEU A 8 0.22 -31.20 -2.29
N PRO A 9 0.83 -30.93 -3.46
CA PRO A 9 1.87 -31.81 -3.99
C PRO A 9 3.11 -31.79 -3.09
N LEU A 10 3.79 -32.93 -3.01
CA LEU A 10 5.10 -33.02 -2.37
C LEU A 10 6.10 -32.15 -3.15
N SER A 11 6.57 -31.09 -2.50
CA SER A 11 7.58 -30.16 -3.02
C SER A 11 8.53 -29.78 -1.89
N PRO A 12 9.82 -29.49 -2.20
CA PRO A 12 10.66 -28.76 -1.28
C PRO A 12 9.98 -27.45 -0.85
N ALA A 13 10.30 -26.96 0.35
CA ALA A 13 9.91 -25.62 0.77
C ALA A 13 10.46 -24.61 -0.25
N LEU A 14 9.54 -23.93 -0.96
CA LEU A 14 9.90 -22.95 -1.99
C LEU A 14 10.33 -21.61 -1.39
N PHE A 15 10.04 -21.37 -0.11
CA PHE A 15 10.37 -20.16 0.64
C PHE A 15 11.06 -20.53 1.96
N PRO A 16 12.00 -19.72 2.47
CA PRO A 16 12.67 -19.94 3.75
C PRO A 16 11.72 -19.90 4.94
N ASP A 17 12.02 -20.68 5.97
CA ASP A 17 11.25 -20.68 7.22
C ASP A 17 11.27 -19.27 7.86
N GLY A 18 10.08 -18.68 8.03
CA GLY A 18 9.88 -17.36 8.62
C GLY A 18 9.64 -16.23 7.62
N GLU A 19 9.73 -16.48 6.31
CA GLU A 19 9.31 -15.52 5.29
C GLU A 19 7.77 -15.51 5.19
N LEU A 20 7.14 -14.44 5.65
CA LEU A 20 5.66 -14.32 5.64
C LEU A 20 5.11 -13.95 4.25
N THR A 21 5.91 -13.34 3.38
CA THR A 21 5.55 -12.95 2.00
C THR A 21 6.82 -12.79 1.16
N ASP A 22 6.71 -13.15 -0.10
CA ASP A 22 7.64 -12.94 -1.23
C ASP A 22 7.76 -11.47 -1.68
N ARG A 23 6.97 -10.56 -1.10
CA ARG A 23 6.86 -9.15 -1.52
C ARG A 23 7.55 -8.21 -0.53
N GLY A 24 8.48 -7.39 -1.03
CA GLY A 24 9.34 -6.54 -0.22
C GLY A 24 8.63 -5.48 0.63
N LEU A 25 9.37 -4.86 1.56
CA LEU A 25 8.88 -3.80 2.47
C LEU A 25 8.06 -2.68 1.79
N PRO A 26 8.42 -2.17 0.58
CA PRO A 26 7.60 -1.18 -0.12
C PRO A 26 6.17 -1.63 -0.39
N PHE A 27 5.98 -2.90 -0.79
CA PHE A 27 4.66 -3.48 -1.03
C PHE A 27 3.83 -3.50 0.26
N ARG A 28 4.40 -3.96 1.38
CA ARG A 28 3.70 -3.99 2.67
C ARG A 28 3.25 -2.59 3.11
N ILE A 29 4.06 -1.57 2.85
CA ILE A 29 3.71 -0.18 3.15
C ILE A 29 2.57 0.30 2.25
N ALA A 30 2.69 0.11 0.93
CA ALA A 30 1.65 0.46 -0.04
C ALA A 30 0.31 -0.20 0.31
N GLU A 31 0.32 -1.48 0.63
CA GLU A 31 -0.89 -2.25 0.98
C GLU A 31 -1.50 -1.79 2.31
N THR A 32 -0.67 -1.46 3.31
CA THR A 32 -1.19 -0.91 4.57
C THR A 32 -1.87 0.43 4.34
N ILE A 33 -1.30 1.29 3.50
CA ILE A 33 -1.92 2.58 3.13
C ILE A 33 -3.23 2.34 2.37
N ARG A 34 -3.23 1.42 1.39
CA ARG A 34 -4.40 1.07 0.58
C ARG A 34 -5.55 0.52 1.43
N GLU A 35 -5.25 -0.31 2.42
CA GLU A 35 -6.22 -0.80 3.40
C GLU A 35 -6.86 0.36 4.18
N LYS A 36 -6.05 1.28 4.74
CA LYS A 36 -6.58 2.43 5.51
C LYS A 36 -7.39 3.39 4.64
N LEU A 37 -6.97 3.59 3.40
CA LEU A 37 -7.72 4.37 2.43
C LEU A 37 -9.08 3.73 2.12
N THR A 38 -9.12 2.42 1.92
CA THR A 38 -10.35 1.65 1.67
C THR A 38 -11.34 1.78 2.83
N LEU A 39 -10.85 1.70 4.07
CA LEU A 39 -11.68 1.85 5.26
C LEU A 39 -12.25 3.28 5.38
N GLU A 40 -11.43 4.31 5.13
CA GLU A 40 -11.85 5.72 5.20
C GLU A 40 -12.79 6.16 4.07
N LEU A 41 -12.80 5.41 2.97
CA LEU A 41 -13.71 5.59 1.83
C LEU A 41 -14.98 4.72 1.95
N ASN A 42 -15.27 4.15 3.12
CA ASN A 42 -16.43 3.28 3.36
C ASN A 42 -16.50 2.06 2.42
N GLN A 43 -15.36 1.46 2.08
CA GLN A 43 -15.24 0.32 1.15
C GLN A 43 -15.55 0.64 -0.32
N GLU A 44 -15.94 1.87 -0.67
CA GLU A 44 -15.95 2.35 -2.05
C GLU A 44 -14.56 2.88 -2.39
N VAL A 45 -13.66 1.99 -2.83
CA VAL A 45 -12.48 2.46 -3.56
C VAL A 45 -12.98 2.83 -4.95
N PRO A 46 -12.89 4.11 -5.40
CA PRO A 46 -13.09 4.43 -6.80
C PRO A 46 -12.24 3.47 -7.63
N TYR A 47 -12.83 2.81 -8.64
CA TYR A 47 -12.05 2.08 -9.63
C TYR A 47 -10.88 2.98 -10.08
N GLY A 48 -9.65 2.45 -10.00
CA GLY A 48 -8.45 3.21 -10.36
C GLY A 48 -7.76 3.98 -9.23
N ILE A 49 -7.74 3.46 -7.99
CA ILE A 49 -6.76 3.88 -6.96
C ILE A 49 -5.59 2.90 -6.83
N ALA A 50 -4.36 3.41 -6.90
CA ALA A 50 -3.13 2.69 -6.55
C ALA A 50 -2.34 3.43 -5.48
N VAL A 51 -1.50 2.69 -4.77
CA VAL A 51 -0.50 3.25 -3.87
C VAL A 51 0.87 2.76 -4.31
N GLU A 52 1.79 3.69 -4.45
CA GLU A 52 3.18 3.44 -4.82
C GLU A 52 4.09 4.05 -3.76
N VAL A 53 5.15 3.34 -3.37
CA VAL A 53 6.21 3.91 -2.53
C VAL A 53 7.30 4.43 -3.46
N GLU A 54 7.40 5.76 -3.59
CA GLU A 54 8.35 6.42 -4.48
C GLU A 54 9.75 6.50 -3.86
N ARG A 55 9.83 6.60 -2.53
CA ARG A 55 11.11 6.63 -1.82
C ARG A 55 11.00 5.92 -0.48
N LEU A 56 12.03 5.13 -0.18
CA LEU A 56 12.22 4.49 1.11
C LEU A 56 13.66 4.70 1.54
N THR A 57 13.88 5.49 2.60
CA THR A 57 15.22 5.81 3.11
C THR A 57 15.31 5.50 4.59
N VAL A 58 16.41 4.87 4.98
CA VAL A 58 16.75 4.58 6.37
C VAL A 58 17.57 5.77 6.89
N GLU A 59 17.00 6.53 7.83
CA GLU A 59 17.74 7.51 8.63
C GLU A 59 18.11 6.90 9.99
N GLU A 60 19.02 7.54 10.72
CA GLU A 60 19.63 7.01 11.96
C GLU A 60 18.61 6.44 12.95
N HIS A 61 17.44 7.07 13.10
CA HIS A 61 16.43 6.69 14.10
C HIS A 61 15.03 6.43 13.54
N GLN A 62 14.83 6.56 12.22
CA GLN A 62 13.52 6.42 11.61
C GLN A 62 13.58 5.94 10.15
N LEU A 63 12.49 5.36 9.68
CA LEU A 63 12.27 5.07 8.28
C LEU A 63 11.51 6.22 7.65
N MET A 64 12.09 6.84 6.62
CA MET A 64 11.45 7.88 5.81
C MET A 64 10.78 7.22 4.61
N VAL A 65 9.48 7.45 4.45
CA VAL A 65 8.69 6.90 3.36
C VAL A 65 7.95 8.01 2.65
N ASP A 66 8.16 8.08 1.34
CA ASP A 66 7.40 8.92 0.44
C ASP A 66 6.50 8.03 -0.42
N ALA A 67 5.18 8.17 -0.32
CA ALA A 67 4.22 7.36 -1.06
C ALA A 67 3.20 8.20 -1.84
N ALA A 68 2.95 7.82 -3.09
CA ALA A 68 1.96 8.42 -3.96
C ALA A 68 0.68 7.56 -3.98
N ILE A 69 -0.45 8.23 -3.80
CA ILE A 69 -1.79 7.69 -4.03
C ILE A 69 -2.20 8.17 -5.42
N TRP A 70 -2.22 7.25 -6.37
CA TRP A 70 -2.63 7.50 -7.74
C TRP A 70 -4.14 7.38 -7.85
N VAL A 71 -4.76 8.35 -8.51
CA VAL A 71 -6.17 8.34 -8.88
C VAL A 71 -6.31 8.51 -10.38
N ASP A 72 -7.35 7.90 -10.95
CA ASP A 72 -7.56 7.86 -12.39
C ASP A 72 -8.18 9.16 -12.94
N ARG A 73 -8.99 9.85 -12.12
CA ARG A 73 -9.68 11.10 -12.53
C ARG A 73 -9.44 12.23 -11.56
N GLU A 74 -9.35 13.45 -12.06
CA GLU A 74 -9.12 14.64 -11.23
C GLU A 74 -10.22 14.84 -10.17
N GLY A 75 -11.47 14.50 -10.49
CA GLY A 75 -12.59 14.52 -9.54
C GLY A 75 -12.43 13.58 -8.33
N GLN A 76 -11.58 12.55 -8.41
CA GLN A 76 -11.31 11.63 -7.30
C GLN A 76 -10.31 12.21 -6.29
N LYS A 77 -9.43 13.13 -6.72
CA LYS A 77 -8.39 13.71 -5.85
C LYS A 77 -8.98 14.44 -4.64
N PRO A 78 -9.99 15.31 -4.76
CA PRO A 78 -10.68 15.91 -3.61
C PRO A 78 -11.35 14.88 -2.69
N ILE A 79 -11.84 13.76 -3.23
CA ILE A 79 -12.46 12.69 -2.44
C ILE A 79 -11.40 12.01 -1.57
N VAL A 80 -10.24 11.66 -2.12
CA VAL A 80 -9.14 11.06 -1.35
C VAL A 80 -8.60 12.03 -0.30
N ILE A 81 -8.42 13.30 -0.67
CA ILE A 81 -7.91 14.33 0.24
C ILE A 81 -8.91 14.61 1.38
N GLY A 82 -10.20 14.66 1.05
CA GLY A 82 -11.28 15.04 1.96
C GLY A 82 -11.28 16.55 2.27
N ALA A 83 -12.33 16.99 2.97
CA ALA A 83 -12.45 18.39 3.37
C ALA A 83 -11.23 18.86 4.16
N ARG A 84 -10.56 19.92 3.69
CA ARG A 84 -9.34 20.49 4.31
C ARG A 84 -8.20 19.47 4.53
N GLY A 85 -8.16 18.38 3.76
CA GLY A 85 -7.15 17.33 3.90
C GLY A 85 -7.37 16.37 5.08
N GLU A 86 -8.50 16.46 5.77
CA GLU A 86 -8.73 15.69 7.00
C GLU A 86 -8.78 14.18 6.76
N ARG A 87 -9.29 13.74 5.61
CA ARG A 87 -9.30 12.30 5.28
C ARG A 87 -7.88 11.79 5.06
N LEU A 88 -7.09 12.46 4.23
CA LEU A 88 -5.70 12.06 3.97
C LEU A 88 -4.86 12.05 5.26
N LYS A 89 -5.08 13.01 6.17
CA LYS A 89 -4.45 13.01 7.50
C LYS A 89 -4.83 11.79 8.34
N ARG A 90 -6.10 11.39 8.36
CA ARG A 90 -6.53 10.18 9.10
C ARG A 90 -5.95 8.91 8.50
N VAL A 91 -5.94 8.78 7.17
CA VAL A 91 -5.29 7.68 6.45
C VAL A 91 -3.80 7.62 6.81
N GLY A 92 -3.06 8.73 6.67
CA GLY A 92 -1.63 8.77 6.99
C GLY A 92 -1.34 8.47 8.45
N ARG A 93 -2.15 8.98 9.39
CA ARG A 93 -2.00 8.69 10.82
C ARG A 93 -2.23 7.21 11.13
N SER A 94 -3.31 6.63 10.63
CA SER A 94 -3.66 5.22 10.89
C SER A 94 -2.65 4.27 10.24
N ALA A 95 -2.22 4.53 9.01
CA ALA A 95 -1.20 3.75 8.31
C ALA A 95 0.14 3.81 9.05
N ARG A 96 0.58 5.01 9.46
CA ARG A 96 1.83 5.18 10.22
C ARG A 96 1.80 4.44 11.56
N LEU A 97 0.69 4.48 12.30
CA LEU A 97 0.56 3.74 13.57
C LEU A 97 0.62 2.23 13.35
N ALA A 98 -0.07 1.71 12.34
CA ALA A 98 -0.03 0.30 11.98
C ALA A 98 1.40 -0.15 11.60
N LEU A 99 2.06 0.61 10.72
CA LEU A 99 3.41 0.30 10.26
C LEU A 99 4.46 0.40 11.38
N ASN A 100 4.37 1.39 12.27
CA ASN A 100 5.22 1.43 13.47
C ASN A 100 5.05 0.17 14.32
N GLY A 101 3.82 -0.33 14.46
CA GLY A 101 3.51 -1.54 15.22
C GLY A 101 4.06 -2.81 14.57
N ILE A 102 3.99 -2.92 13.25
CA ILE A 102 4.47 -4.06 12.45
C ILE A 102 6.00 -4.07 12.37
N LEU A 103 6.61 -2.92 12.10
CA LEU A 103 8.05 -2.79 11.85
C LEU A 103 8.87 -2.60 13.13
N LYS A 104 8.21 -2.33 14.27
CA LYS A 104 8.84 -2.02 15.57
C LYS A 104 9.88 -0.89 15.47
N ARG A 105 9.69 0.03 14.53
CA ARG A 105 10.59 1.15 14.22
C ARG A 105 9.76 2.41 14.01
N ARG A 106 10.32 3.58 14.35
CA ARG A 106 9.72 4.87 14.00
C ARG A 106 9.68 5.05 12.49
N LEU A 107 8.52 5.45 11.98
CA LEU A 107 8.27 5.71 10.58
C LEU A 107 7.71 7.13 10.42
N HIS A 108 8.27 7.85 9.46
CA HIS A 108 7.75 9.10 8.94
C HIS A 108 7.14 8.83 7.55
N LEU A 109 5.87 9.18 7.39
CA LEU A 109 5.10 8.88 6.17
C LEU A 109 4.63 10.18 5.52
N ASN A 110 5.13 10.46 4.33
CA ASN A 110 4.60 11.49 3.45
C ASN A 110 3.66 10.86 2.41
N LEU A 111 2.50 11.46 2.24
CA LEU A 111 1.48 11.02 1.28
C LEU A 111 1.16 12.14 0.30
N TRP A 112 1.16 11.83 -0.99
CA TRP A 112 0.68 12.72 -2.05
C TRP A 112 -0.46 12.07 -2.81
N VAL A 113 -1.41 12.88 -3.27
CA VAL A 113 -2.46 12.43 -4.18
C VAL A 113 -2.17 12.98 -5.57
N LYS A 114 -1.91 12.08 -6.50
CA LYS A 114 -1.53 12.40 -7.88
C LYS A 114 -2.56 11.81 -8.84
N VAL A 115 -2.85 12.53 -9.92
CA VAL A 115 -3.78 12.07 -10.96
C VAL A 115 -2.95 11.52 -12.11
N ARG A 116 -3.29 10.33 -12.61
CA ARG A 116 -2.71 9.75 -13.83
C ARG A 116 -3.83 9.08 -14.59
N GLU A 117 -4.25 9.64 -15.71
CA GLU A 117 -5.38 9.09 -16.47
C GLU A 117 -5.04 7.74 -17.12
N ASN A 118 -6.02 6.85 -17.20
CA ASN A 118 -5.95 5.53 -17.87
C ASN A 118 -4.85 4.61 -17.32
N TRP A 119 -4.43 4.77 -16.07
CA TRP A 119 -3.37 3.94 -15.51
C TRP A 119 -3.85 2.54 -15.14
N ALA A 120 -5.11 2.42 -14.69
CA ALA A 120 -5.73 1.13 -14.34
C ALA A 120 -5.91 0.21 -15.56
N ASP A 121 -6.17 0.81 -16.73
CA ASP A 121 -6.34 0.09 -18.00
C ASP A 121 -5.01 -0.17 -18.72
N ASN A 122 -3.90 0.40 -18.24
CA ASN A 122 -2.60 0.27 -18.88
C ASN A 122 -1.80 -0.87 -18.25
N ALA A 123 -1.77 -2.04 -18.92
CA ALA A 123 -1.01 -3.23 -18.50
C ALA A 123 0.48 -2.96 -18.21
N ARG A 124 1.05 -1.85 -18.69
CA ARG A 124 2.41 -1.41 -18.38
C ARG A 124 2.53 -0.76 -16.99
N ALA A 125 1.51 -0.03 -16.54
CA ALA A 125 1.48 0.60 -15.21
C ALA A 125 1.26 -0.43 -14.09
N LEU A 126 0.52 -1.52 -14.37
CA LEU A 126 0.37 -2.65 -13.44
C LEU A 126 1.69 -3.37 -13.15
N ARG A 127 2.57 -3.51 -14.15
CA ARG A 127 3.94 -4.06 -13.99
C ARG A 127 4.85 -3.15 -13.16
N GLU A 128 4.76 -1.83 -13.37
CA GLU A 128 5.54 -0.85 -12.60
C GLU A 128 5.13 -0.81 -11.11
N LEU A 129 3.87 -1.15 -10.80
CA LEU A 129 3.34 -1.25 -9.43
C LEU A 129 3.49 -2.64 -8.80
N GLY A 130 4.10 -3.60 -9.52
CA GLY A 130 4.31 -4.95 -9.02
C GLY A 130 3.01 -5.73 -8.77
N LEU A 131 1.97 -5.57 -9.59
CA LEU A 131 0.71 -6.33 -9.49
C LEU A 131 0.65 -7.58 -10.40
N GLU A 132 1.82 -8.12 -10.79
CA GLU A 132 1.94 -9.48 -11.34
C GLU A 132 2.41 -10.47 -10.27
#